data_AF-A0A524NW25-F1
#
_entry.id   AF-A0A524NW25-F1
#
_cell.length_a   1.000
_cell.length_b   1.000
_cell.length_c   1.000
_cell.angle_alpha   90.00
_cell.angle_beta   90.00
_cell.angle_gamma   90.00
#
_symmetry.space_group_name_H-M   'P 1'
#
loop_
_entity.id
_entity.type
_entity.pdbx_description
1 polymer ?
#
loop_
_entity_poly.entity_id
_entity_poly.type
_entity_poly.pdbx_seq_one_letter_code
_entity_poly.pdbx_strand_id
1 'polypeptide(L)'
;MRACIKKFPIWIARNFYLPWLDIVAFKLFGVRVKSGGNTALMDAWVDVEFIEIGKNTTIGQGAIIMSTMVTQEFLIISKVTIGDEVVIGGYSVISPGTTIPNNVVIGAHSGTTVGQELEPNWVYWGIPARKFRKNEYGSQEESEEEVARKAGRLKLNLTIDEVELLEREEKKKIKKLAREEKKIQKKVVKVEKKIEKGALKRIKTEKRLETLGQKAEEKEGTRISSRIVSLQMGQTEKKLEKRDKKLEKREEKLNQI
;
A
#
# COMPACT_ATOMS: atom_id res chain seq x y z
N MET A 1 49.98 5.79 -34.14
CA MET A 1 50.43 5.13 -32.89
C MET A 1 49.83 5.71 -31.61
N ARG A 2 49.73 7.04 -31.44
CA ARG A 2 49.17 7.68 -30.22
C ARG A 2 47.79 7.16 -29.81
N ALA A 3 46.87 7.00 -30.76
CA ALA A 3 45.51 6.48 -30.49
C ALA A 3 45.52 5.02 -29.99
N CYS A 4 46.39 4.16 -30.54
CA CYS A 4 46.46 2.75 -30.15
C CYS A 4 46.98 2.58 -28.71
N ILE A 5 47.98 3.39 -28.32
CA ILE A 5 48.57 3.36 -26.97
C ILE A 5 47.52 3.75 -25.92
N LYS A 6 46.66 4.73 -26.22
CA LYS A 6 45.60 5.18 -25.31
C LYS A 6 44.40 4.24 -25.31
N LYS A 7 44.05 3.67 -26.47
CA LYS A 7 42.90 2.77 -26.61
C LYS A 7 43.12 1.41 -25.94
N PHE A 8 44.35 0.90 -25.91
CA PHE A 8 44.63 -0.42 -25.36
C PHE A 8 44.32 -0.54 -23.85
N PRO A 9 44.70 0.40 -22.98
CA PRO A 9 44.33 0.37 -21.57
C PRO A 9 42.83 0.59 -21.32
N ILE A 10 42.16 1.42 -22.12
CA ILE A 10 40.70 1.62 -22.06
C ILE A 10 39.98 0.32 -22.43
N TRP A 11 40.45 -0.36 -23.48
CA TRP A 11 39.92 -1.65 -23.91
C TRP A 11 40.11 -2.73 -22.83
N ILE A 12 41.28 -2.78 -22.18
CA ILE A 12 41.50 -3.67 -21.02
C ILE A 12 40.52 -3.32 -19.89
N ALA A 13 40.42 -2.04 -19.51
CA ALA A 13 39.55 -1.62 -18.43
C ALA A 13 38.08 -2.01 -18.68
N ARG A 14 37.62 -1.94 -19.94
CA ARG A 14 36.26 -2.35 -20.35
C ARG A 14 36.01 -3.86 -20.32
N ASN A 15 37.04 -4.67 -20.49
CA ASN A 15 36.91 -6.13 -20.36
C ASN A 15 36.76 -6.57 -18.89
N PHE A 16 37.14 -5.72 -17.94
CA PHE A 16 36.88 -5.95 -16.52
C PHE A 16 35.50 -5.39 -16.14
N TYR A 17 34.72 -6.18 -15.38
CA TYR A 17 33.36 -5.85 -14.93
C TYR A 17 33.26 -4.69 -13.91
N LEU A 18 34.29 -3.83 -13.80
CA LEU A 18 34.38 -2.76 -12.82
C LEU A 18 34.10 -1.40 -13.47
N PRO A 19 32.85 -0.88 -13.42
CA PRO A 19 32.42 0.34 -14.13
C PRO A 19 33.02 1.65 -13.60
N TRP A 20 33.91 1.59 -12.61
CA TRP A 20 34.66 2.74 -12.12
C TRP A 20 36.10 2.78 -12.67
N LEU A 21 36.63 1.65 -13.18
CA LEU A 21 38.01 1.54 -13.63
C LEU A 21 38.25 2.29 -14.94
N ASP A 22 37.26 2.25 -15.82
CA ASP A 22 37.12 3.03 -17.02
C ASP A 22 37.18 4.54 -16.75
N ILE A 23 36.51 5.04 -15.70
CA ILE A 23 36.62 6.46 -15.31
C ILE A 23 38.05 6.81 -14.89
N VAL A 24 38.70 5.93 -14.13
CA VAL A 24 40.11 6.11 -13.72
C VAL A 24 41.02 6.13 -14.95
N ALA A 25 40.81 5.24 -15.92
CA ALA A 25 41.56 5.24 -17.17
C ALA A 25 41.35 6.54 -17.96
N PHE A 26 40.11 7.02 -18.10
CA PHE A 26 39.84 8.30 -18.77
C PHE A 26 40.49 9.49 -18.07
N LYS A 27 40.50 9.52 -16.73
CA LYS A 27 41.23 10.53 -15.94
C LYS A 27 42.74 10.49 -16.21
N LEU A 28 43.34 9.29 -16.31
CA LEU A 28 44.76 9.13 -16.61
C LEU A 28 45.13 9.65 -18.01
N PHE A 29 44.22 9.58 -18.98
CA PHE A 29 44.46 9.99 -20.36
C PHE A 29 44.10 11.45 -20.69
N GLY A 30 43.68 12.23 -19.69
CA GLY A 30 43.49 13.68 -19.82
C GLY A 30 42.04 14.17 -19.79
N VAL A 31 41.06 13.27 -19.66
CA VAL A 31 39.66 13.67 -19.47
C VAL A 31 39.48 14.20 -18.05
N ARG A 32 39.03 15.44 -17.93
CA ARG A 32 38.78 16.07 -16.62
C ARG A 32 37.38 15.73 -16.14
N VAL A 33 37.26 14.60 -15.44
CA VAL A 33 36.05 14.21 -14.74
C VAL A 33 36.11 14.74 -13.31
N LYS A 34 35.15 15.56 -12.89
CA LYS A 34 35.09 16.06 -11.51
C LYS A 34 34.99 14.87 -10.53
N SER A 35 35.88 14.85 -9.53
CA SER A 35 35.88 13.83 -8.49
C SER A 35 34.78 14.06 -7.45
N GLY A 36 34.23 12.99 -6.87
CA GLY A 36 33.24 13.05 -5.79
C GLY A 36 31.77 13.01 -6.23
N GLY A 37 31.46 12.28 -7.30
CA GLY A 37 30.09 11.99 -7.74
C GLY A 37 29.99 10.63 -8.43
N ASN A 38 28.77 10.14 -8.65
CA ASN A 38 28.51 8.87 -9.35
C ASN A 38 28.36 9.12 -10.85
N THR A 39 29.47 9.46 -11.51
CA THR A 39 29.51 9.62 -12.97
C THR A 39 29.67 8.23 -13.59
N ALA A 40 28.86 7.89 -14.58
CA ALA A 40 28.91 6.58 -15.25
C ALA A 40 29.11 6.75 -16.76
N LEU A 41 30.06 6.00 -17.33
CA LEU A 41 30.37 5.95 -18.75
C LEU A 41 30.02 4.56 -19.30
N MET A 42 28.78 4.38 -19.75
CA MET A 42 28.34 3.07 -20.23
C MET A 42 28.85 2.85 -21.66
N ASP A 43 30.03 2.26 -21.85
CA ASP A 43 30.61 1.98 -23.19
C ASP A 43 30.61 3.17 -24.19
N ALA A 44 30.68 4.40 -23.67
CA ALA A 44 30.66 5.61 -24.48
C ALA A 44 31.97 5.82 -25.24
N TRP A 45 31.89 6.33 -26.47
CA TRP A 45 33.05 6.68 -27.28
C TRP A 45 33.44 8.13 -26.99
N VAL A 46 34.39 8.31 -26.09
CA VAL A 46 34.79 9.63 -25.59
C VAL A 46 36.22 9.93 -26.02
N ASP A 47 36.42 11.09 -26.64
CA ASP A 47 37.77 11.58 -26.90
C ASP A 47 38.52 11.80 -25.59
N VAL A 48 39.83 11.65 -25.62
CA VAL A 48 40.68 11.75 -24.41
C VAL A 48 41.14 13.17 -24.11
N GLU A 49 40.92 14.12 -25.03
CA GLU A 49 41.44 15.49 -24.96
C GLU A 49 40.28 16.49 -24.98
N PHE A 50 40.46 17.63 -24.30
CA PHE A 50 39.51 18.76 -24.31
C PHE A 50 38.05 18.41 -23.92
N ILE A 51 37.86 17.41 -23.07
CA ILE A 51 36.55 17.05 -22.51
C ILE A 51 36.56 17.23 -21.00
N GLU A 52 35.53 17.95 -20.53
CA GLU A 52 35.23 18.14 -19.11
C GLU A 52 33.87 17.55 -18.79
N ILE A 53 33.82 16.72 -17.74
CA ILE A 53 32.61 16.03 -17.29
C ILE A 53 32.36 16.38 -15.83
N GLY A 54 31.16 16.86 -15.54
CA GLY A 54 30.69 17.15 -14.19
C GLY A 54 30.43 15.91 -13.33
N LYS A 55 29.90 16.16 -12.14
CA LYS A 55 29.53 15.15 -11.14
C LYS A 55 28.15 14.57 -11.45
N ASN A 56 27.93 13.32 -11.08
CA ASN A 56 26.63 12.63 -11.19
C ASN A 56 26.07 12.62 -12.63
N THR A 57 26.98 12.66 -13.61
CA THR A 57 26.62 12.69 -15.03
C THR A 57 26.61 11.28 -15.58
N THR A 58 25.53 10.91 -16.27
CA THR A 58 25.38 9.60 -16.90
C THR A 58 25.53 9.73 -18.40
N ILE A 59 26.46 8.98 -18.97
CA ILE A 59 26.67 8.90 -20.41
C ILE A 59 26.22 7.52 -20.87
N GLY A 60 25.16 7.51 -21.67
CA GLY A 60 24.47 6.31 -22.13
C GLY A 60 25.28 5.49 -23.13
N GLN A 61 24.81 4.26 -23.34
CA GLN A 61 25.48 3.27 -24.17
C GLN A 61 25.75 3.75 -25.59
N GLY A 62 27.01 3.62 -26.04
CA GLY A 62 27.41 3.96 -27.40
C GLY A 62 27.30 5.44 -27.76
N ALA A 63 27.09 6.33 -26.77
CA ALA A 63 27.15 7.77 -27.01
C ALA A 63 28.56 8.18 -27.45
N ILE A 64 28.64 9.11 -28.39
CA ILE A 64 29.90 9.59 -28.98
C ILE A 64 30.11 11.03 -28.53
N ILE A 65 31.21 11.30 -27.83
CA ILE A 65 31.61 12.64 -27.39
C ILE A 65 32.89 13.01 -28.12
N MET A 66 32.76 13.95 -29.06
CA MET A 66 33.86 14.36 -29.93
C MET A 66 34.35 15.76 -29.53
N SER A 67 35.63 15.86 -29.23
CA SER A 67 36.37 17.11 -29.08
C SER A 67 36.95 17.59 -30.42
N THR A 68 37.14 16.66 -31.34
CA THR A 68 37.78 16.88 -32.62
C THR A 68 36.90 16.33 -33.74
N MET A 69 36.72 17.09 -34.82
CA MET A 69 36.00 16.68 -36.02
C MET A 69 36.78 17.12 -37.24
N VAL A 70 36.94 16.21 -38.20
CA VAL A 70 37.55 16.51 -39.50
C VAL A 70 36.41 16.73 -40.50
N THR A 71 36.33 17.93 -41.04
CA THR A 71 35.50 18.23 -42.22
C THR A 71 36.38 18.24 -43.46
N GLN A 72 35.78 18.34 -44.66
CA GLN A 72 36.52 18.27 -45.93
C GLN A 72 37.64 19.31 -46.03
N GLU A 73 37.47 20.47 -45.40
CA GLU A 73 38.40 21.60 -45.51
C GLU A 73 39.05 21.99 -44.17
N PHE A 74 38.47 21.60 -43.03
CA PHE A 74 38.92 22.08 -41.71
C PHE A 74 39.01 20.97 -40.66
N LEU A 75 40.03 21.09 -39.82
CA LEU A 75 40.14 20.35 -38.56
C LEU A 75 39.55 21.23 -37.45
N ILE A 76 38.39 20.84 -36.93
CA ILE A 76 37.72 21.53 -35.83
C ILE A 76 38.14 20.85 -34.54
N ILE A 77 38.87 21.57 -33.69
CA ILE A 77 39.20 21.14 -32.32
C ILE A 77 38.56 22.14 -31.38
N SER A 78 37.60 21.70 -30.57
CA SER A 78 36.95 22.57 -29.61
C SER A 78 36.55 21.81 -28.36
N LYS A 79 36.68 22.51 -27.22
CA LYS A 79 36.45 21.94 -25.90
C LYS A 79 34.96 21.63 -25.71
N VAL A 80 34.66 20.42 -25.27
CA VAL A 80 33.31 20.02 -24.86
C VAL A 80 33.21 20.10 -23.35
N THR A 81 32.23 20.85 -22.85
CA THR A 81 32.02 21.03 -21.42
C THR A 81 30.67 20.42 -21.05
N ILE A 82 30.68 19.47 -20.12
CA ILE A 82 29.48 18.80 -19.61
C ILE A 82 29.35 19.11 -18.13
N GLY A 83 28.21 19.71 -17.77
CA GLY A 83 27.86 20.10 -16.41
C GLY A 83 27.60 18.93 -15.47
N ASP A 84 27.13 19.28 -14.28
CA ASP A 84 26.75 18.34 -13.23
C ASP A 84 25.30 17.85 -13.46
N GLU A 85 25.02 16.60 -13.09
CA GLU A 85 23.68 15.96 -13.19
C GLU A 85 23.11 15.96 -14.62
N VAL A 86 24.00 15.77 -15.60
CA VAL A 86 23.62 15.67 -17.01
C VAL A 86 23.35 14.21 -17.36
N VAL A 87 22.32 13.97 -18.18
CA VAL A 87 22.03 12.66 -18.75
C VAL A 87 22.18 12.74 -20.25
N ILE A 88 23.16 12.02 -20.80
CA ILE A 88 23.39 11.88 -22.23
C ILE A 88 22.82 10.54 -22.67
N GLY A 89 21.78 10.57 -23.52
CA GLY A 89 21.11 9.37 -24.00
C GLY A 89 22.03 8.45 -24.81
N GLY A 90 21.71 7.16 -24.87
CA GLY A 90 22.50 6.21 -25.66
C GLY A 90 22.50 6.54 -27.17
N TYR A 91 23.59 6.22 -27.84
CA TYR A 91 23.81 6.49 -29.27
C TYR A 91 23.64 7.96 -29.68
N SER A 92 23.77 8.88 -28.73
CA SER A 92 23.78 10.31 -29.04
C SER A 92 25.16 10.77 -29.48
N VAL A 93 25.21 11.86 -30.25
CA VAL A 93 26.44 12.43 -30.79
C VAL A 93 26.62 13.85 -30.25
N ILE A 94 27.66 14.06 -29.46
CA ILE A 94 28.06 15.37 -28.96
C ILE A 94 29.18 15.91 -29.85
N SER A 95 28.87 16.99 -30.56
CA SER A 95 29.79 17.63 -31.51
C SER A 95 30.81 18.53 -30.78
N PRO A 96 31.98 18.78 -31.39
CA PRO A 96 33.00 19.64 -30.80
C PRO A 96 32.49 21.02 -30.44
N GLY A 97 32.95 21.55 -29.30
CA GLY A 97 32.56 22.89 -28.83
C GLY A 97 31.20 22.97 -28.16
N THR A 98 30.51 21.85 -27.98
CA THR A 98 29.22 21.83 -27.29
C THR A 98 29.39 22.16 -25.80
N THR A 99 28.58 23.08 -25.29
CA THR A 99 28.50 23.40 -23.85
C THR A 99 27.16 22.94 -23.32
N ILE A 100 27.20 21.93 -22.44
CA ILE A 100 26.04 21.34 -21.77
C ILE A 100 26.07 21.80 -20.31
N PRO A 101 25.15 22.68 -19.87
CA PRO A 101 25.06 23.11 -18.48
C PRO A 101 24.41 22.04 -17.60
N ASN A 102 24.27 22.35 -16.31
CA ASN A 102 23.75 21.41 -15.31
C ASN A 102 22.29 21.02 -15.58
N ASN A 103 21.89 19.84 -15.10
CA ASN A 103 20.52 19.35 -15.14
C ASN A 103 19.93 19.23 -16.56
N VAL A 104 20.76 18.96 -17.55
CA VAL A 104 20.33 18.78 -18.94
C VAL A 104 20.17 17.30 -19.28
N VAL A 105 19.12 16.98 -20.03
CA VAL A 105 18.92 15.63 -20.58
C VAL A 105 18.98 15.70 -22.09
N ILE A 106 19.87 14.93 -22.70
CA ILE A 106 19.91 14.72 -24.15
C ILE A 106 19.26 13.38 -24.45
N GLY A 107 18.26 13.38 -25.34
CA GLY A 107 17.57 12.17 -25.79
C GLY A 107 18.51 11.13 -26.38
N ALA A 108 18.09 9.87 -26.33
CA ALA A 108 18.78 8.81 -27.08
C ALA A 108 18.71 9.12 -28.59
N HIS A 109 19.73 8.71 -29.35
CA HIS A 109 19.83 9.00 -30.79
C HIS A 109 19.67 10.50 -31.16
N SER A 110 20.13 11.39 -30.28
CA SER A 110 20.13 12.84 -30.52
C SER A 110 21.53 13.34 -30.85
N GLY A 111 21.66 14.45 -31.56
CA GLY A 111 22.94 14.93 -32.07
C GLY A 111 23.05 16.44 -31.96
N THR A 112 24.11 16.96 -31.34
CA THR A 112 24.35 18.41 -31.24
C THR A 112 25.08 18.95 -32.45
N THR A 113 24.96 20.25 -32.72
CA THR A 113 25.77 20.93 -33.73
C THR A 113 27.11 21.39 -33.15
N VAL A 114 28.10 21.62 -34.00
CA VAL A 114 29.40 22.17 -33.59
C VAL A 114 29.17 23.52 -32.88
N GLY A 115 29.77 23.70 -31.70
CA GLY A 115 29.66 24.93 -30.92
C GLY A 115 28.29 25.17 -30.29
N GLN A 116 27.43 24.15 -30.17
CA GLN A 116 26.08 24.34 -29.63
C GLN A 116 26.11 24.62 -28.12
N GLU A 117 25.49 25.73 -27.72
CA GLU A 117 25.23 26.03 -26.31
C GLU A 117 23.82 25.60 -25.93
N LEU A 118 23.71 24.79 -24.87
CA LEU A 118 22.45 24.33 -24.31
C LEU A 118 22.09 25.17 -23.08
N GLU A 119 20.82 25.15 -22.69
CA GLU A 119 20.30 25.82 -21.50
C GLU A 119 20.12 24.83 -20.34
N PRO A 120 20.34 25.26 -19.09
CA PRO A 120 20.20 24.42 -17.91
C PRO A 120 18.74 24.02 -17.67
N ASN A 121 18.53 22.87 -17.05
CA ASN A 121 17.19 22.37 -16.69
C ASN A 121 16.26 22.13 -17.90
N TRP A 122 16.82 21.75 -19.05
CA TRP A 122 16.06 21.42 -20.25
C TRP A 122 16.37 20.02 -20.77
N VAL A 123 15.38 19.44 -21.42
CA VAL A 123 15.49 18.22 -22.20
C VAL A 123 15.62 18.59 -23.67
N TYR A 124 16.68 18.10 -24.31
CA TYR A 124 16.98 18.27 -25.72
C TYR A 124 16.76 16.95 -26.48
N TRP A 125 16.22 17.05 -27.69
CA TRP A 125 15.93 15.88 -28.52
C TRP A 125 16.14 16.19 -30.00
N GLY A 126 16.59 15.20 -30.77
CA GLY A 126 16.68 15.23 -32.23
C GLY A 126 18.09 15.46 -32.79
N ILE A 127 18.18 15.48 -34.11
CA ILE A 127 19.41 15.74 -34.87
C ILE A 127 19.08 16.83 -35.92
N PRO A 128 19.43 18.11 -35.67
CA PRO A 128 20.15 18.63 -34.51
C PRO A 128 19.29 18.68 -33.23
N ALA A 129 19.93 18.62 -32.08
CA ALA A 129 19.32 18.60 -30.77
C ALA A 129 18.60 19.93 -30.50
N ARG A 130 17.27 19.89 -30.37
CA ARG A 130 16.44 21.06 -30.10
C ARG A 130 15.81 20.95 -28.72
N LYS A 131 15.54 22.09 -28.09
CA LYS A 131 14.77 22.11 -26.83
C LYS A 131 13.43 21.43 -27.06
N PHE A 132 13.15 20.43 -26.24
CA PHE A 132 11.91 19.67 -26.32
C PHE A 132 10.97 20.03 -25.16
N ARG A 133 11.44 19.88 -23.92
CA ARG A 133 10.67 20.21 -22.71
C ARG A 133 11.58 20.63 -21.57
N LYS A 134 11.03 21.31 -20.57
CA LYS A 134 11.75 21.60 -19.33
C LYS A 134 12.05 20.28 -18.59
N ASN A 135 13.22 20.18 -17.99
CA ASN A 135 13.59 19.03 -17.17
C ASN A 135 12.94 19.19 -15.78
N GLU A 136 11.92 18.39 -15.52
CA GLU A 136 11.23 18.34 -14.22
C GLU A 136 11.98 17.50 -13.18
N TYR A 137 12.97 16.71 -13.61
CA TYR A 137 13.73 15.77 -12.79
C TYR A 137 15.13 16.26 -12.41
N GLY A 138 15.62 17.34 -13.02
CA GLY A 138 16.89 17.95 -12.66
C GLY A 138 16.79 18.49 -11.25
N SER A 139 17.83 18.30 -10.43
CA SER A 139 17.84 18.60 -8.99
C SER A 139 16.94 19.78 -8.63
N GLN A 140 15.73 19.44 -8.21
CA GLN A 140 15.12 20.20 -7.15
C GLN A 140 16.11 19.98 -5.99
N GLU A 141 16.96 20.96 -5.72
CA GLU A 141 17.10 21.32 -4.30
C GLU A 141 15.67 21.59 -3.88
N GLU A 142 14.99 20.55 -3.36
CA GLU A 142 13.59 20.60 -3.00
C GLU A 142 13.47 21.80 -2.07
N SER A 143 12.82 22.87 -2.54
CA SER A 143 12.61 24.05 -1.70
C SER A 143 12.04 23.57 -0.37
N GLU A 144 12.55 24.08 0.74
CA GLU A 144 12.14 23.64 2.09
C GLU A 144 10.60 23.61 2.24
N GLU A 145 9.91 24.47 1.49
CA GLU A 145 8.45 24.52 1.38
C GLU A 145 7.78 23.28 0.76
N GLU A 146 8.39 22.65 -0.25
CA GLU A 146 7.84 21.46 -0.91
C GLU A 146 8.08 20.20 -0.06
N VAL A 147 9.24 20.14 0.61
CA VAL A 147 9.53 19.12 1.64
C VAL A 147 8.56 19.25 2.81
N ALA A 148 8.32 20.48 3.29
CA ALA A 148 7.37 20.75 4.36
C ALA A 148 5.93 20.38 3.96
N ARG A 149 5.53 20.65 2.70
CA ARG A 149 4.22 20.23 2.16
C ARG A 149 4.08 18.70 2.09
N LYS A 150 5.11 17.99 1.59
CA LYS A 150 5.12 16.52 1.57
C LYS A 150 5.09 15.93 2.97
N ALA A 151 5.88 16.46 3.90
CA ALA A 151 5.89 16.04 5.30
C ALA A 151 4.53 16.29 6.00
N GLY A 152 3.90 17.43 5.74
CA GLY A 152 2.55 17.73 6.22
C GLY A 152 1.51 16.75 5.68
N ARG A 153 1.58 16.43 4.38
CA ARG A 153 0.69 15.45 3.74
C ARG A 153 0.89 14.04 4.29
N LEU A 154 2.13 13.64 4.56
CA LEU A 154 2.45 12.34 5.14
C LEU A 154 1.90 12.22 6.57
N LYS A 155 2.06 13.26 7.39
CA LYS A 155 1.47 13.32 8.74
C LYS A 155 -0.05 13.20 8.71
N LEU A 156 -0.70 13.88 7.76
CA LEU A 156 -2.16 13.81 7.62
C LEU A 156 -2.64 12.40 7.26
N ASN A 157 -1.96 11.71 6.34
CA ASN A 157 -2.30 10.34 5.95
C ASN A 157 -2.16 9.37 7.14
N LEU A 158 -1.08 9.50 7.92
CA LEU A 158 -0.88 8.70 9.14
C LEU A 158 -2.03 8.90 10.14
N THR A 159 -2.47 10.15 10.35
CA THR A 159 -3.61 10.42 11.25
C THR A 159 -4.93 9.85 10.72
N ILE A 160 -5.14 9.84 9.40
CA ILE A 160 -6.33 9.23 8.79
C ILE A 160 -6.33 7.72 9.00
N ASP A 161 -5.18 7.07 8.80
CA ASP A 161 -5.02 5.63 9.01
C ASP A 161 -5.29 5.22 10.47
N GLU A 162 -4.85 6.04 11.45
CA GLU A 162 -5.15 5.82 12.87
C GLU A 162 -6.65 5.91 13.18
N VAL A 163 -7.34 6.91 12.62
CA VAL A 163 -8.79 7.09 12.80
C VAL A 163 -9.58 5.94 12.16
N GLU A 164 -9.21 5.49 10.95
CA GLU A 164 -9.85 4.35 10.30
C GLU A 164 -9.69 3.04 11.10
N LEU A 165 -8.52 2.85 11.73
CA LEU A 165 -8.25 1.71 12.59
C LEU A 165 -9.18 1.70 13.81
N LEU A 166 -9.32 2.85 14.49
CA LEU A 166 -10.20 3.00 15.65
C LEU A 166 -11.67 2.72 15.29
N GLU A 167 -12.15 3.25 14.17
CA GLU A 167 -13.51 2.98 13.70
C GLU A 167 -13.76 1.48 13.44
N ARG A 168 -12.78 0.77 12.87
CA ARG A 168 -12.89 -0.68 12.65
C ARG A 168 -12.98 -1.44 13.96
N GLU A 169 -12.24 -1.02 14.99
CA GLU A 169 -12.31 -1.64 16.31
C GLU A 169 -13.65 -1.41 17.01
N GLU A 170 -14.19 -0.20 16.95
CA GLU A 170 -15.52 0.12 17.48
C GLU A 170 -16.62 -0.70 16.78
N LYS A 171 -16.59 -0.77 15.44
CA LYS A 171 -17.52 -1.59 14.66
C LYS A 171 -17.45 -3.07 15.06
N LYS A 172 -16.26 -3.60 15.37
CA LYS A 172 -16.09 -4.97 15.87
C LYS A 172 -16.71 -5.15 17.27
N LYS A 173 -16.49 -4.21 18.19
CA LYS A 173 -17.07 -4.22 19.55
C LYS A 173 -18.60 -4.19 19.50
N ILE A 174 -19.18 -3.27 18.73
CA ILE A 174 -20.64 -3.13 18.55
C ILE A 174 -21.23 -4.43 17.97
N LYS A 175 -20.59 -5.02 16.95
CA LYS A 175 -21.04 -6.29 16.36
C LYS A 175 -21.00 -7.46 17.35
N LYS A 176 -20.06 -7.46 18.29
CA LYS A 176 -19.97 -8.48 19.34
C LYS A 176 -21.13 -8.33 20.34
N LEU A 177 -21.39 -7.10 20.80
CA LEU A 177 -22.49 -6.78 21.70
C LEU A 177 -23.85 -7.15 21.08
N ALA A 178 -24.10 -6.78 19.82
CA ALA A 178 -25.33 -7.12 19.12
C ALA A 178 -25.55 -8.65 18.97
N ARG A 179 -24.47 -9.44 18.88
CA ARG A 179 -24.56 -10.92 18.88
C ARG A 179 -24.94 -11.45 20.26
N GLU A 180 -24.45 -10.85 21.33
CA GLU A 180 -24.79 -11.22 22.71
C GLU A 180 -26.24 -10.87 23.04
N GLU A 181 -26.70 -9.67 22.67
CA GLU A 181 -28.09 -9.26 22.81
C GLU A 181 -29.05 -10.21 22.08
N LYS A 182 -28.75 -10.57 20.82
CA LYS A 182 -29.54 -11.56 20.07
C LYS A 182 -29.58 -12.93 20.76
N LYS A 183 -28.51 -13.36 21.42
CA LYS A 183 -28.48 -14.62 22.18
C LYS A 183 -29.36 -14.51 23.43
N ILE A 184 -29.31 -13.39 24.15
CA ILE A 184 -30.14 -13.13 25.32
C ILE A 184 -31.61 -13.11 24.92
N GLN A 185 -31.97 -12.37 23.87
CA GLN A 185 -33.36 -12.28 23.40
C GLN A 185 -33.93 -13.63 22.98
N LYS A 186 -33.12 -14.48 22.32
CA LYS A 186 -33.50 -15.88 22.01
C LYS A 186 -33.72 -16.72 23.27
N LYS A 187 -32.94 -16.51 24.35
CA LYS A 187 -33.15 -17.18 25.63
C LYS A 187 -34.44 -16.72 26.28
N VAL A 188 -34.72 -15.41 26.31
CA VAL A 188 -35.95 -14.83 26.87
C VAL A 188 -37.19 -15.43 26.19
N VAL A 189 -37.26 -15.40 24.86
CA VAL A 189 -38.38 -15.97 24.09
C VAL A 189 -38.58 -17.48 24.37
N LYS A 190 -37.48 -18.22 24.58
CA LYS A 190 -37.56 -19.65 24.91
C LYS A 190 -38.10 -19.90 26.32
N VAL A 191 -37.83 -18.98 27.26
CA VAL A 191 -38.38 -19.02 28.62
C VAL A 191 -39.87 -18.68 28.59
N GLU A 192 -40.28 -17.61 27.90
CA GLU A 192 -41.69 -17.21 27.75
C GLU A 192 -42.55 -18.35 27.20
N LYS A 193 -42.12 -18.99 26.09
CA LYS A 193 -42.83 -20.16 25.52
C LYS A 193 -42.92 -21.34 26.48
N LYS A 194 -41.98 -21.51 27.41
CA LYS A 194 -42.05 -22.56 28.44
C LYS A 194 -43.08 -22.22 29.51
N ILE A 195 -43.17 -20.95 29.91
CA ILE A 195 -44.15 -20.45 30.88
C ILE A 195 -45.55 -20.63 30.31
N GLU A 196 -45.79 -20.19 29.08
CA GLU A 196 -47.08 -20.30 28.38
C GLU A 196 -47.57 -21.75 28.27
N LYS A 197 -46.68 -22.68 27.85
CA LYS A 197 -46.99 -24.12 27.83
C LYS A 197 -47.26 -24.71 29.22
N GLY A 198 -46.66 -24.14 30.26
CA GLY A 198 -46.93 -24.49 31.66
C GLY A 198 -48.33 -24.07 32.09
N ALA A 199 -48.70 -22.82 31.81
CA ALA A 199 -50.02 -22.26 32.11
C ALA A 199 -51.15 -23.01 31.37
N LEU A 200 -50.98 -23.31 30.08
CA LEU A 200 -51.96 -24.08 29.31
C LEU A 200 -52.22 -25.48 29.88
N LYS A 201 -51.17 -26.12 30.42
CA LYS A 201 -51.29 -27.42 31.10
C LYS A 201 -52.03 -27.31 32.42
N ARG A 202 -51.88 -26.20 33.17
CA ARG A 202 -52.66 -25.94 34.41
C ARG A 202 -54.15 -25.81 34.10
N ILE A 203 -54.49 -24.92 33.17
CA ILE A 203 -55.89 -24.69 32.72
C ILE A 203 -56.55 -26.00 32.26
N LYS A 204 -55.83 -26.83 31.49
CA LYS A 204 -56.36 -28.12 31.02
C LYS A 204 -56.57 -29.14 32.17
N THR A 205 -55.79 -29.04 33.24
CA THR A 205 -55.92 -29.91 34.42
C THR A 205 -57.08 -29.44 35.29
N GLU A 206 -57.24 -28.13 35.48
CA GLU A 206 -58.38 -27.52 36.18
C GLU A 206 -59.71 -27.84 35.50
N LYS A 207 -59.82 -27.65 34.18
CA LYS A 207 -61.02 -28.06 33.40
C LYS A 207 -61.34 -29.55 33.52
N ARG A 208 -60.32 -30.39 33.70
CA ARG A 208 -60.50 -31.84 33.90
C ARG A 208 -61.01 -32.17 35.29
N LEU A 209 -60.66 -31.36 36.30
CA LEU A 209 -61.21 -31.46 37.65
C LEU A 209 -62.67 -31.03 37.69
N GLU A 210 -63.02 -29.92 37.03
CA GLU A 210 -64.41 -29.45 36.94
C GLU A 210 -65.32 -30.50 36.29
N THR A 211 -64.89 -31.09 35.17
CA THR A 211 -65.65 -32.17 34.49
C THR A 211 -65.72 -33.47 35.29
N LEU A 212 -64.73 -33.74 36.16
CA LEU A 212 -64.79 -34.87 37.10
C LEU A 212 -65.72 -34.57 38.29
N GLY A 213 -65.77 -33.32 38.75
CA GLY A 213 -66.71 -32.84 39.76
C GLY A 213 -68.16 -32.96 39.29
N GLN A 214 -68.46 -32.51 38.06
CA GLN A 214 -69.80 -32.67 37.46
C GLN A 214 -70.21 -34.16 37.33
N LYS A 215 -69.27 -35.04 36.97
CA LYS A 215 -69.50 -36.50 36.94
C LYS A 215 -69.62 -37.14 38.32
N ALA A 216 -69.12 -36.48 39.37
CA ALA A 216 -69.29 -36.92 40.75
C ALA A 216 -70.72 -36.63 41.23
N GLU A 217 -71.22 -35.43 40.93
CA GLU A 217 -72.59 -35.00 41.21
C GLU A 217 -73.62 -35.84 40.44
N GLU A 218 -73.37 -36.16 39.17
CA GLU A 218 -74.25 -37.00 38.35
C GLU A 218 -74.32 -38.48 38.83
N LYS A 219 -73.36 -38.92 39.66
CA LYS A 219 -73.23 -40.32 40.14
C LYS A 219 -73.59 -40.51 41.61
N GLU A 220 -74.20 -39.54 42.27
CA GLU A 220 -74.61 -39.65 43.68
C GLU A 220 -75.60 -40.79 43.99
N GLY A 221 -76.18 -41.45 42.99
CA GLY A 221 -77.07 -42.61 43.18
C GLY A 221 -76.38 -43.94 43.56
N THR A 222 -75.04 -44.06 43.56
CA THR A 222 -74.37 -45.36 43.84
C THR A 222 -73.09 -45.22 44.69
N ARG A 223 -73.14 -45.67 45.97
CA ARG A 223 -72.08 -45.52 47.00
C ARG A 223 -70.64 -45.92 46.61
N ILE A 224 -70.47 -46.80 45.61
CA ILE A 224 -69.15 -47.28 45.18
C ILE A 224 -68.50 -46.31 44.16
N SER A 225 -69.30 -45.63 43.34
CA SER A 225 -68.79 -44.72 42.30
C SER A 225 -68.30 -43.40 42.88
N SER A 226 -69.01 -42.83 43.86
CA SER A 226 -68.64 -41.56 44.51
C SER A 226 -67.31 -41.62 45.26
N ARG A 227 -66.98 -42.77 45.86
CA ARG A 227 -65.72 -42.99 46.59
C ARG A 227 -64.50 -43.08 45.68
N ILE A 228 -64.66 -43.60 44.46
CA ILE A 228 -63.60 -43.67 43.45
C ILE A 228 -63.33 -42.27 42.86
N VAL A 229 -64.39 -41.50 42.59
CA VAL A 229 -64.26 -40.15 42.04
C VAL A 229 -63.61 -39.19 43.04
N SER A 230 -64.00 -39.24 44.31
CA SER A 230 -63.36 -38.43 45.37
C SER A 230 -61.89 -38.81 45.60
N LEU A 231 -61.52 -40.10 45.55
CA LEU A 231 -60.12 -40.53 45.58
C LEU A 231 -59.32 -40.01 44.38
N GLN A 232 -59.91 -40.01 43.18
CA GLN A 232 -59.27 -39.49 41.97
C GLN A 232 -59.08 -37.96 42.03
N MET A 233 -60.07 -37.22 42.55
CA MET A 233 -59.97 -35.77 42.77
C MET A 233 -58.86 -35.43 43.78
N GLY A 234 -58.83 -36.09 44.95
CA GLY A 234 -57.79 -35.84 45.95
C GLY A 234 -56.36 -36.18 45.47
N GLN A 235 -56.21 -37.21 44.62
CA GLN A 235 -54.91 -37.52 44.00
C GLN A 235 -54.48 -36.47 42.97
N THR A 236 -55.43 -35.84 42.28
CA THR A 236 -55.14 -34.82 41.26
C THR A 236 -54.87 -33.45 41.87
N GLU A 237 -55.57 -33.07 42.95
CA GLU A 237 -55.31 -31.85 43.73
C GLU A 237 -53.90 -31.87 44.36
N LYS A 238 -53.52 -32.97 45.02
CA LYS A 238 -52.14 -33.13 45.55
C LYS A 238 -51.06 -33.04 44.46
N LYS A 239 -51.42 -33.35 43.21
CA LYS A 239 -50.51 -33.28 42.05
C LYS A 239 -50.39 -31.86 41.50
N LEU A 240 -51.41 -31.02 41.66
CA LEU A 240 -51.40 -29.59 41.36
C LEU A 240 -50.59 -28.83 42.41
N GLU A 241 -50.85 -29.05 43.69
CA GLU A 241 -50.16 -28.35 44.78
C GLU A 241 -48.63 -28.56 44.76
N LYS A 242 -48.18 -29.80 44.49
CA LYS A 242 -46.75 -30.11 44.32
C LYS A 242 -46.13 -29.43 43.10
N ARG A 243 -46.92 -29.10 42.07
CA ARG A 243 -46.45 -28.40 40.87
C ARG A 243 -46.37 -26.89 41.10
N ASP A 244 -47.26 -26.33 41.92
CA ASP A 244 -47.29 -24.90 42.21
C ASP A 244 -46.10 -24.48 43.07
N LYS A 245 -45.79 -25.25 44.13
CA LYS A 245 -44.56 -25.07 44.93
C LYS A 245 -43.26 -25.17 44.12
N LYS A 246 -43.29 -25.84 42.95
CA LYS A 246 -42.12 -26.00 42.07
C LYS A 246 -41.97 -24.85 41.06
N LEU A 247 -43.04 -24.12 40.79
CA LEU A 247 -43.03 -22.95 39.91
C LEU A 247 -42.59 -21.70 40.68
N GLU A 248 -43.06 -21.53 41.92
CA GLU A 248 -42.62 -20.45 42.82
C GLU A 248 -41.10 -20.45 43.03
N LYS A 249 -40.51 -21.62 43.31
CA LYS A 249 -39.04 -21.79 43.40
C LYS A 249 -38.27 -21.53 42.11
N ARG A 250 -38.94 -21.52 40.95
CA ARG A 250 -38.32 -21.22 39.65
C ARG A 250 -38.37 -19.73 39.33
N GLU A 251 -39.43 -19.05 39.77
CA GLU A 251 -39.58 -17.60 39.64
C GLU A 251 -38.58 -16.87 40.56
N GLU A 252 -38.39 -17.34 41.80
CA GLU A 252 -37.35 -16.80 42.70
C GLU A 252 -35.94 -16.87 42.11
N LYS A 253 -35.63 -17.96 41.38
CA LYS A 253 -34.32 -18.13 40.71
C LYS A 253 -34.13 -17.25 39.48
N LEU A 254 -35.21 -16.76 38.89
CA LEU A 254 -35.17 -15.86 37.73
C LEU A 254 -34.97 -14.40 38.15
N ASN A 255 -35.45 -13.99 39.33
CA ASN A 255 -35.27 -12.64 39.86
C ASN A 255 -33.88 -12.38 40.50
N GLN A 256 -33.02 -13.39 40.60
CA GLN A 256 -31.65 -13.28 41.13
C GLN A 256 -30.56 -13.22 40.04
N ILE A 257 -30.93 -13.25 38.75
CA ILE A 257 -30.02 -13.19 37.59
C ILE A 257 -30.24 -11.87 36.86
#